data_AF-A0A9J7NBE7-F1
#
_entry.id   AF-A0A9J7NBE7-F1
#
_cell.length_a   1.000
_cell.length_b   1.000
_cell.length_c   1.000
_cell.angle_alpha   90.00
_cell.angle_beta   90.00
_cell.angle_gamma   90.00
#
_symmetry.space_group_name_H-M   'P 1'
#
loop_
_entity.id
_entity.type
_entity.pdbx_description
1 polymer ?
#
loop_
_entity_poly.entity_id
_entity_poly.type
_entity_poly.pdbx_seq_one_letter_code
_entity_poly.pdbx_strand_id
1 'polypeptide(L)'
;MFGYLQHLSDLDGLGKGHIYVRLFNITASDGKTLKGSNNSRYVYSEDSIFIGTSDWTKDDFEDNVGFGLLLNEAASGFYGNEADDNIHQQLKTVFETDWNSDNATPL
;
A
#
# COMPACT_ATOMS: atom_id res chain seq x y z
N MET A 1 12.70 -15.88 5.86
CA MET A 1 12.66 -14.46 5.47
C MET A 1 11.29 -13.81 5.68
N PHE A 2 10.18 -14.56 5.84
CA PHE A 2 8.83 -14.01 6.05
C PHE A 2 8.35 -13.92 7.51
N GLY A 3 9.18 -14.28 8.51
CA GLY A 3 8.72 -14.42 9.90
C GLY A 3 8.08 -13.17 10.49
N TYR A 4 8.60 -11.98 10.16
CA TYR A 4 7.98 -10.72 10.59
C TYR A 4 6.56 -10.53 10.03
N LEU A 5 6.35 -10.83 8.74
CA LEU A 5 5.03 -10.70 8.11
C LEU A 5 4.03 -11.72 8.67
N GLN A 6 4.50 -12.93 9.01
CA GLN A 6 3.66 -13.91 9.70
C GLN A 6 3.23 -13.41 11.07
N HIS A 7 4.19 -12.92 11.88
CA HIS A 7 3.87 -12.39 13.20
C HIS A 7 2.91 -11.20 13.14
N LEU A 8 2.97 -10.38 12.08
CA LEU A 8 2.01 -9.30 11.86
C LEU A 8 0.62 -9.84 11.51
N SER A 9 0.52 -10.89 10.68
CA SER A 9 -0.75 -11.56 10.37
C SER A 9 -1.37 -12.20 11.63
N ASP A 10 -0.54 -12.77 12.50
CA ASP A 10 -0.98 -13.37 13.77
C ASP A 10 -1.59 -12.35 14.75
N LEU A 11 -1.45 -11.04 14.49
CA LEU A 11 -2.10 -9.99 15.28
C LEU A 11 -3.56 -9.74 14.87
N ASP A 12 -4.06 -10.37 13.80
CA ASP A 12 -5.47 -10.24 13.41
C ASP A 12 -6.42 -10.66 14.54
N GLY A 13 -7.44 -9.86 14.81
CA GLY A 13 -8.39 -10.09 15.89
C GLY A 13 -7.84 -9.83 17.30
N LEU A 14 -6.58 -9.35 17.44
CA LEU A 14 -6.10 -8.81 18.71
C LEU A 14 -6.67 -7.41 18.94
N GLY A 15 -7.39 -7.26 20.04
CA GLY A 15 -8.24 -6.08 20.24
C GLY A 15 -9.42 -6.09 19.26
N LYS A 16 -10.24 -5.05 19.26
CA LYS A 16 -11.40 -4.95 18.35
C LYS A 16 -11.00 -4.61 16.90
N GLY A 17 -9.76 -4.92 16.51
CA GLY A 17 -9.17 -4.55 15.23
C GLY A 17 -8.88 -5.76 14.35
N HIS A 18 -8.70 -5.48 13.07
CA HIS A 18 -8.36 -6.49 12.07
C HIS A 18 -7.08 -6.09 11.34
N ILE A 19 -6.23 -7.08 11.08
CA ILE A 19 -4.98 -6.90 10.35
C ILE A 19 -4.95 -7.96 9.25
N TYR A 20 -4.84 -7.51 8.01
CA TYR A 20 -4.71 -8.40 6.87
C TYR A 20 -3.35 -8.20 6.24
N VAL A 21 -2.64 -9.31 5.99
CA VAL A 21 -1.32 -9.29 5.37
C VAL A 21 -1.35 -10.12 4.09
N ARG A 22 -0.84 -9.57 3.00
CA ARG A 22 -0.67 -10.27 1.73
C ARG A 22 0.76 -10.07 1.21
N LEU A 23 1.31 -11.12 0.62
CA LEU A 23 2.57 -11.08 -0.09
C LEU A 23 2.29 -10.87 -1.59
N PHE A 24 2.76 -9.76 -2.13
CA PHE A 24 2.60 -9.41 -3.54
C PHE A 24 3.79 -9.90 -4.38
N ASN A 25 3.57 -10.89 -5.25
CA ASN A 25 4.58 -11.51 -6.11
C ASN A 25 4.16 -11.42 -7.58
N ILE A 26 4.92 -10.66 -8.38
CA ILE A 26 4.67 -10.56 -9.81
C ILE A 26 5.32 -11.76 -10.52
N THR A 27 4.50 -12.70 -10.98
CA THR A 27 4.97 -13.86 -11.75
C THR A 27 4.67 -13.66 -13.23
N ALA A 28 5.65 -13.85 -14.10
CA ALA A 28 5.46 -13.86 -15.54
C ALA A 28 4.65 -15.08 -15.96
N SER A 29 4.02 -15.00 -17.13
CA SER A 29 3.27 -16.10 -17.74
C SER A 29 4.10 -17.36 -17.99
N ASP A 30 5.44 -17.26 -18.01
CA ASP A 30 6.37 -18.39 -18.16
C ASP A 30 6.81 -19.00 -16.81
N GLY A 31 6.21 -18.58 -15.70
CA GLY A 31 6.51 -19.06 -14.35
C GLY A 31 7.77 -18.45 -13.73
N LYS A 32 8.46 -17.53 -14.41
CA LYS A 32 9.56 -16.76 -13.82
C LYS A 32 9.02 -15.51 -13.14
N THR A 33 9.49 -15.15 -11.95
CA THR A 33 9.19 -13.85 -11.35
C THR A 33 9.65 -12.73 -12.30
N LEU A 34 8.74 -11.84 -12.70
CA LEU A 34 9.12 -10.65 -13.48
C LEU A 34 10.08 -9.81 -12.62
N LYS A 35 11.13 -9.25 -13.22
CA LYS A 35 12.16 -8.44 -12.53
C LYS A 35 11.66 -7.09 -11.97
N GLY A 36 10.36 -6.87 -11.86
CA GLY A 36 9.79 -5.69 -11.23
C GLY A 36 9.32 -6.04 -9.83
N SER A 37 10.06 -5.66 -8.79
CA SER A 37 9.54 -5.66 -7.43
C SER A 37 8.52 -4.54 -7.28
N ASN A 38 7.39 -4.80 -6.63
CA ASN A 38 6.55 -3.70 -6.14
C ASN A 38 7.38 -2.87 -5.15
N ASN A 39 7.63 -1.61 -5.47
CA ASN A 39 8.38 -0.66 -4.65
C ASN A 39 7.52 0.57 -4.32
N SER A 40 6.20 0.36 -4.27
CA SER A 40 5.23 1.40 -3.97
C SER A 40 5.31 1.77 -2.50
N ARG A 41 5.41 3.06 -2.22
CA ARG A 41 5.53 3.62 -0.87
C ARG A 41 4.37 4.58 -0.66
N TYR A 42 3.17 4.02 -0.52
CA TYR A 42 1.97 4.80 -0.26
C TYR A 42 1.14 4.21 0.87
N VAL A 43 0.32 5.06 1.49
CA VAL A 43 -0.75 4.68 2.42
C VAL A 43 -2.00 5.43 2.02
N TYR A 44 -3.13 4.75 2.09
CA TYR A 44 -4.45 5.28 1.83
C TYR A 44 -5.33 5.10 3.07
N SER A 45 -6.07 6.15 3.45
CA SER A 45 -7.13 6.12 4.46
C SER A 45 -8.45 6.61 3.85
N GLU A 46 -9.51 6.58 4.65
CA GLU A 46 -10.82 7.09 4.22
C GLU A 46 -10.79 8.54 3.73
N ASP A 47 -9.88 9.38 4.25
CA ASP A 47 -9.87 10.82 4.02
C ASP A 47 -8.54 11.38 3.51
N SER A 48 -7.49 10.56 3.42
CA SER A 48 -6.13 11.04 3.16
C SER A 48 -5.30 10.02 2.40
N ILE A 49 -4.35 10.52 1.63
CA ILE A 49 -3.30 9.71 1.01
C ILE A 49 -1.93 10.25 1.35
N PHE A 50 -0.99 9.33 1.56
CA PHE A 50 0.43 9.62 1.66
C PHE A 50 1.16 8.88 0.54
N ILE A 51 2.02 9.58 -0.19
CA ILE A 51 2.95 8.99 -1.16
C ILE A 51 4.35 9.47 -0.80
N GLY A 52 5.26 8.54 -0.56
CA GLY A 52 6.60 8.82 -0.08
C GLY A 52 7.69 8.23 -0.95
N THR A 53 8.91 8.62 -0.62
CA THR A 53 10.12 7.97 -1.13
C THR A 53 10.75 7.03 -0.12
N SER A 54 10.17 6.89 1.09
CA SER A 54 10.74 6.04 2.14
C SER A 54 10.06 4.67 2.26
N ASP A 55 10.85 3.62 2.45
CA ASP A 55 10.38 2.29 2.82
C ASP A 55 9.79 2.30 4.24
N TRP A 56 8.84 1.40 4.50
CA TRP A 56 8.20 1.25 5.81
C TRP A 56 9.09 0.45 6.80
N THR A 57 10.36 0.82 6.89
CA THR A 57 11.35 0.20 7.77
C THR A 57 12.01 1.25 8.65
N LYS A 58 12.38 0.86 9.88
CA LYS A 58 12.99 1.77 10.87
C LYS A 58 14.18 2.53 10.30
N ASP A 59 15.09 1.80 9.66
CA ASP A 59 16.36 2.35 9.17
C ASP A 59 16.13 3.42 8.09
N ASP A 60 15.09 3.27 7.26
CA ASP A 60 14.78 4.26 6.22
C ASP A 60 14.17 5.55 6.76
N PHE A 61 13.60 5.52 7.97
CA PHE A 61 13.14 6.71 8.69
C PHE A 61 14.22 7.37 9.55
N GLU A 62 15.23 6.62 10.02
CA GLU A 62 16.26 7.14 10.91
C GLU A 62 17.51 7.63 10.15
N ASP A 63 17.95 6.88 9.14
CA ASP A 63 19.26 7.08 8.52
C ASP A 63 19.21 7.71 7.12
N ASN A 64 18.03 7.74 6.49
CA ASN A 64 17.86 8.21 5.12
C ASN A 64 17.03 9.50 5.02
N VAL A 65 17.34 10.33 4.02
CA VAL A 65 16.54 11.51 3.68
C VAL A 65 15.42 11.09 2.75
N GLY A 66 14.19 11.13 3.25
CA GLY A 66 12.97 10.89 2.49
C GLY A 66 12.16 12.15 2.23
N PHE A 67 11.33 12.12 1.20
CA PHE A 67 10.29 13.11 0.94
C PHE A 67 8.94 12.41 0.86
N GLY A 68 7.87 13.13 1.23
CA GLY A 68 6.52 12.62 1.13
C GLY A 68 5.51 13.73 0.84
N LEU A 69 4.46 13.35 0.12
CA LEU A 69 3.30 14.17 -0.17
C LEU A 69 2.11 13.61 0.62
N LEU A 70 1.54 14.43 1.51
CA LEU A 70 0.30 14.14 2.22
C LEU A 70 -0.81 15.00 1.63
N LEU A 71 -1.87 14.36 1.16
CA LEU A 71 -3.07 15.02 0.65
C LEU A 71 -4.26 14.60 1.51
N ASN A 72 -5.07 15.57 1.93
CA ASN A 72 -6.27 15.33 2.73
C ASN A 72 -7.50 15.80 1.95
N GLU A 73 -8.43 14.88 1.71
CA GLU A 73 -9.65 15.08 0.92
C GLU A 73 -10.59 16.11 1.56
N ALA A 74 -10.71 16.12 2.90
CA ALA A 74 -11.52 17.09 3.62
C ALA A 74 -10.96 18.52 3.53
N ALA A 75 -9.65 18.67 3.31
CA ALA A 75 -8.99 19.96 3.13
C ALA A 75 -9.04 20.47 1.67
N SER A 76 -9.23 19.57 0.69
CA SER A 76 -9.19 19.89 -0.74
C SER A 76 -10.54 19.66 -1.42
N GLY A 77 -11.41 20.67 -1.38
CA GLY A 77 -12.60 20.75 -2.27
C GLY A 77 -12.27 20.95 -3.75
N PHE A 78 -11.18 20.37 -4.26
CA PHE A 78 -10.58 20.54 -5.58
C PHE A 78 -9.85 19.21 -5.86
N TYR A 79 -10.16 18.40 -6.87
CA TYR A 79 -10.29 18.69 -8.31
C TYR A 79 -11.19 17.64 -8.99
N GLY A 80 -12.15 18.09 -9.80
CA GLY A 80 -12.98 17.26 -10.68
C GLY A 80 -14.46 17.32 -10.33
N ASN A 81 -15.30 17.80 -11.26
CA ASN A 81 -16.76 17.85 -11.10
C ASN A 81 -17.43 16.46 -11.17
N GLU A 82 -16.67 15.39 -11.01
CA GLU A 82 -17.14 14.01 -11.01
C GLU A 82 -16.45 13.28 -9.85
N ALA A 83 -17.23 12.58 -9.03
CA ALA A 83 -16.76 11.89 -7.82
C ALA A 83 -15.75 10.75 -8.08
N ASP A 84 -15.49 10.44 -9.36
CA ASP A 84 -14.78 9.24 -9.80
C ASP A 84 -13.37 9.50 -10.38
N ASP A 85 -12.87 10.75 -10.42
CA ASP A 85 -11.57 11.07 -11.05
C ASP A 85 -10.59 11.88 -10.17
N ASN A 86 -10.74 11.81 -8.84
CA ASN A 86 -9.78 12.42 -7.92
C ASN A 86 -8.61 11.47 -7.60
N ILE A 87 -7.45 12.01 -7.25
CA ILE A 87 -6.22 11.23 -6.99
C ILE A 87 -6.36 10.24 -5.83
N HIS A 88 -7.24 10.53 -4.86
CA HIS A 88 -7.51 9.65 -3.73
C HIS A 88 -8.23 8.38 -4.20
N GLN A 89 -9.27 8.52 -5.03
CA GLN A 89 -9.95 7.40 -5.66
C GLN A 89 -9.05 6.62 -6.63
N GLN A 90 -8.24 7.32 -7.43
CA GLN A 90 -7.29 6.65 -8.32
C GLN A 90 -6.30 5.77 -7.52
N LEU A 91 -5.78 6.27 -6.39
CA LEU A 91 -4.87 5.48 -5.54
C LEU A 91 -5.59 4.30 -4.87
N LYS A 92 -6.83 4.51 -4.40
CA LYS A 92 -7.68 3.42 -3.89
C LYS A 92 -7.86 2.32 -4.94
N THR A 93 -8.18 2.69 -6.17
CA THR A 93 -8.36 1.75 -7.29
C THR A 93 -7.10 0.95 -7.56
N VAL A 94 -5.92 1.58 -7.54
CA VAL A 94 -4.63 0.89 -7.68
C VAL A 94 -4.42 -0.11 -6.55
N PHE A 95 -4.64 0.30 -5.29
CA PHE A 95 -4.54 -0.59 -4.13
C PHE A 95 -5.47 -1.80 -4.25
N GLU A 96 -6.76 -1.58 -4.51
CA GLU A 96 -7.75 -2.65 -4.60
C GLU A 96 -7.46 -3.61 -5.76
N THR A 97 -6.93 -3.09 -6.87
CA THR A 97 -6.52 -3.91 -8.01
C THR A 97 -5.36 -4.82 -7.64
N ASP A 98 -4.30 -4.28 -7.03
CA ASP A 98 -3.13 -5.07 -6.63
C ASP A 98 -3.51 -6.07 -5.53
N TRP A 99 -4.25 -5.62 -4.51
CA TRP A 99 -4.63 -6.39 -3.34
C TRP A 99 -5.49 -7.62 -3.66
N ASN A 100 -6.39 -7.49 -4.64
CA ASN A 100 -7.31 -8.56 -5.05
C ASN A 100 -6.80 -9.35 -6.26
N SER A 101 -5.61 -9.03 -6.79
CA SER A 101 -5.03 -9.76 -7.91
C SER A 101 -4.51 -11.15 -7.51
N ASP A 102 -4.33 -12.02 -8.51
CA ASP A 102 -3.68 -13.34 -8.35
C ASP A 102 -2.21 -13.22 -7.87
N ASN A 103 -1.63 -12.02 -7.94
CA ASN A 103 -0.28 -11.76 -7.45
C ASN A 103 -0.24 -11.54 -5.92
N ALA A 104 -1.37 -11.32 -5.24
CA ALA A 104 -1.44 -11.02 -3.82
C ALA A 104 -1.91 -12.24 -2.99
N THR A 105 -0.94 -13.00 -2.45
CA THR A 105 -1.23 -14.19 -1.65
C THR A 105 -1.40 -13.82 -0.16
N PRO A 106 -2.53 -14.14 0.49
CA PRO A 106 -2.69 -13.99 1.94
C PRO A 106 -1.65 -14.78 2.73
N LEU A 107 -1.23 -14.24 3.89
CA LEU A 107 -0.38 -14.91 4.87
C LEU A 107 -1.17 -15.35 6.09
#